data_AF-A0A4Q0VM54-F1
#
_entry.id   AF-A0A4Q0VM54-F1
#
_cell.length_a   1.000
_cell.length_b   1.000
_cell.length_c   1.000
_cell.angle_alpha   90.00
_cell.angle_beta   90.00
_cell.angle_gamma   90.00
#
_symmetry.space_group_name_H-M   'P 1'
#
loop_
_entity.id
_entity.type
_entity.pdbx_description
1 polymer ?
#
loop_
_entity_poly.entity_id
_entity_poly.type
_entity_poly.pdbx_seq_one_letter_code
_entity_poly.pdbx_strand_id
1 'polypeptide(L)' 'KKDLVHRRRFKTRSEAVKAINHYIGGFYNERRKHSTLGYCSPNQFERKHSQVECNFVS' A
#
# COMPACT_ATOMS: atom_id res chain seq x y z
N LYS A 1 -9.56 8.43 16.26
CA LYS A 1 -10.64 8.84 15.34
C LYS A 1 -10.86 7.70 14.34
N LYS A 2 -11.89 6.86 14.59
CA LYS A 2 -12.21 5.61 13.87
C LYS A 2 -13.13 5.95 12.69
N ASP A 3 -12.55 6.59 11.67
CA ASP A 3 -13.32 6.96 10.49
C ASP A 3 -13.29 5.82 9.46
N LEU A 4 -14.47 5.26 9.20
CA LEU A 4 -14.88 4.58 7.98
C LEU A 4 -14.03 3.39 7.51
N VAL A 5 -14.08 2.26 8.22
CA VAL A 5 -13.86 0.97 7.53
C VAL A 5 -15.13 0.68 6.75
N HIS A 6 -15.08 1.03 5.47
CA HIS A 6 -16.13 0.86 4.46
C HIS A 6 -16.86 -0.48 4.61
N ARG A 7 -18.06 -0.47 5.22
CA ARG A 7 -19.01 -1.59 5.15
C ARG A 7 -19.63 -1.63 3.75
N ARG A 8 -18.81 -1.87 2.72
CA ARG A 8 -19.27 -2.19 1.38
C ARG A 8 -19.72 -3.65 1.38
N ARG A 9 -20.98 -3.89 1.05
CA ARG A 9 -21.47 -5.22 0.70
C ARG A 9 -21.15 -5.46 -0.77
N PHE A 10 -20.22 -6.36 -1.03
CA PHE A 10 -19.93 -6.82 -2.38
C PHE A 10 -20.99 -7.83 -2.80
N LYS A 11 -21.50 -7.70 -4.03
CA LYS A 11 -22.49 -8.63 -4.57
C LYS A 11 -21.84 -9.96 -4.94
N THR A 12 -20.55 -9.95 -5.27
CA THR A 12 -19.79 -11.15 -5.65
C THR A 12 -18.41 -11.17 -5.02
N ARG A 13 -17.83 -12.36 -4.87
CA ARG A 13 -16.44 -12.54 -4.41
C ARG A 13 -15.44 -11.83 -5.32
N SER A 14 -15.67 -11.83 -6.63
CA SER A 14 -14.78 -11.17 -7.60
C SER A 14 -14.73 -9.65 -7.39
N GLU A 15 -15.88 -9.04 -7.10
CA GLU A 15 -15.97 -7.60 -6.79
C GLU A 15 -15.21 -7.25 -5.50
N ALA A 16 -15.34 -8.08 -4.47
CA ALA A 16 -14.62 -7.92 -3.21
C ALA A 16 -13.10 -7.97 -3.43
N VAL A 17 -12.63 -8.96 -4.18
CA VAL A 17 -11.19 -9.13 -4.50
C VAL A 17 -10.66 -7.93 -5.27
N LYS A 18 -11.39 -7.46 -6.29
CA LYS A 18 -10.99 -6.25 -7.03
C LYS A 18 -10.90 -5.02 -6.13
N ALA A 19 -11.88 -4.82 -5.25
CA ALA A 19 -11.88 -3.68 -4.33
C ALA A 19 -10.74 -3.75 -3.31
N ILE A 20 -10.44 -4.94 -2.77
CA ILE A 20 -9.31 -5.16 -1.86
C ILE A 20 -7.99 -4.89 -2.58
N ASN A 21 -7.78 -5.45 -3.78
CA ASN A 21 -6.56 -5.25 -4.55
C ASN A 21 -6.34 -3.77 -4.88
N HIS A 22 -7.41 -3.07 -5.27
CA HIS A 22 -7.34 -1.63 -5.52
C HIS A 22 -7.01 -0.84 -4.24
N TYR A 23 -7.64 -1.19 -3.12
CA TYR A 23 -7.37 -0.55 -1.83
C TYR A 23 -5.93 -0.78 -1.37
N ILE A 24 -5.43 -2.02 -1.44
CA ILE A 24 -4.07 -2.36 -1.02
C ILE A 24 -3.05 -1.71 -1.96
N GLY A 25 -3.18 -1.90 -3.27
CA GLY A 25 -2.22 -1.42 -4.26
C GLY A 25 -2.22 0.11 -4.41
N GLY A 26 -3.38 0.72 -4.62
CA GLY A 26 -3.49 2.15 -4.98
C GLY A 26 -3.70 3.11 -3.81
N PHE A 27 -4.04 2.61 -2.61
CA PHE A 27 -4.26 3.49 -1.46
C PHE A 27 -3.34 3.15 -0.30
N TYR A 28 -3.37 1.90 0.18
CA TYR A 28 -2.60 1.49 1.35
C TYR A 28 -1.10 1.55 1.06
N ASN A 29 -0.62 0.82 0.06
CA ASN A 29 0.81 0.73 -0.25
C ASN A 29 1.38 2.03 -0.82
N GLU A 30 0.57 2.82 -1.52
CA GLU A 30 0.99 4.10 -2.11
C GLU A 30 0.95 5.27 -1.14
N ARG A 31 -0.15 5.43 -0.39
CA ARG A 31 -0.42 6.68 0.35
C ARG A 31 -0.28 6.53 1.86
N ARG A 32 -0.29 5.32 2.41
CA ARG A 32 -0.17 5.14 3.86
C ARG A 32 1.26 5.41 4.30
N LYS A 33 1.47 6.57 4.91
CA LYS A 33 2.73 6.94 5.56
C LYS A 33 2.77 6.30 6.94
N HIS A 34 3.84 5.57 7.23
CA HIS A 34 4.04 4.97 8.56
C HIS A 34 5.12 5.76 9.31
N SER A 35 4.83 6.24 10.52
CA SER A 35 5.80 7.01 11.33
C SER A 35 7.05 6.18 11.65
N THR A 36 6.89 4.89 11.92
CA THR A 36 8.02 3.94 12.12
C THR A 36 8.89 3.75 10.86
N LEU A 37 8.37 4.06 9.66
CA LEU A 37 9.13 4.03 8.40
C LEU A 37 9.60 5.42 7.96
N GLY A 38 9.68 6.38 8.90
CA GLY A 38 10.10 7.76 8.59
C GLY A 38 9.11 8.49 7.69
N TYR A 39 7.80 8.21 7.83
CA TYR A 39 6.73 8.76 6.99
C TYR A 39 6.82 8.39 5.50
N CYS A 40 7.62 7.38 5.14
CA CYS A 40 7.59 6.81 3.80
C CYS A 40 6.42 5.82 3.67
N SER A 41 5.86 5.72 2.47
CA SER A 41 4.90 4.65 2.15
C SER A 41 5.64 3.35 1.82
N PRO A 42 5.01 2.17 1.99
CA PRO A 42 5.62 0.89 1.66
C PRO A 42 6.22 0.86 0.24
N ASN A 43 5.49 1.36 -0.77
CA ASN A 43 6.01 1.43 -2.14
C ASN A 43 7.21 2.39 -2.28
N GLN A 44 7.30 3.44 -1.46
CA GLN A 44 8.48 4.31 -1.46
C GLN A 44 9.66 3.65 -0.74
N PHE A 45 9.40 2.90 0.33
CA PHE A 45 10.41 2.14 1.04
C PHE A 45 11.03 1.07 0.13
N GLU A 46 10.20 0.25 -0.53
CA GLU A 46 10.67 -0.75 -1.50
C GLU A 46 11.46 -0.11 -2.64
N ARG A 47 10.97 0.99 -3.24
CA ARG A 47 11.71 1.70 -4.30
C ARG A 47 13.08 2.22 -3.85
N LYS A 48 13.17 2.74 -2.61
CA LYS A 48 14.45 3.16 -2.04
C LYS A 48 15.38 1.98 -1.80
N HIS A 49 14.86 0.86 -1.29
CA HIS A 49 15.65 -0.35 -1.08
C HIS A 49 16.13 -0.97 -2.39
N SER A 50 15.28 -1.05 -3.42
CA SER A 50 15.68 -1.54 -4.75
C SER A 50 16.72 -0.65 -5.44
N GLN A 51 16.74 0.66 -5.16
CA GLN A 51 17.79 1.56 -5.65
C GLN A 51 19.11 1.39 -4.89
N VAL A 52 19.07 1.08 -3.60
CA VAL A 52 20.27 0.81 -2.80
C VAL A 52 20.97 -0.47 -3.26
N GLU A 53 20.21 -1.51 -3.58
CA GLU A 53 20.77 -2.77 -4.12
C GLU A 53 21.44 -2.59 -5.49
N CYS A 54 21.02 -1.61 -6.30
CA CYS A 54 21.67 -1.31 -7.59
C CYS A 54 22.97 -0.51 -7.43
N ASN A 55 23.14 0.25 -6.34
CA ASN A 55 24.32 1.08 -6.11
C ASN A 55 25.47 0.35 -5.41
N PHE A 56 25.23 -0.86 -4.88
CA PHE A 56 26.28 -1.66 -4.22
C PHE A 56 26.92 -2.70 -5.14
N VAL A 57 26.43 -2.84 -6.38
CA VAL A 57 26.95 -3.79 -7.40
C VAL A 57 27.68 -3.04 -8.53
N SER A 58 28.26 -1.87 -8.23
CA SER A 58 29.11 -1.12 -9.17
C SER A 58 30.49 -0.83 -8.60
#